data_AF-A0A804RTY6-F1
#
_entry.id   AF-A0A804RTY6-F1
#
_cell.length_a   1.000
_cell.length_b   1.000
_cell.length_c   1.000
_cell.angle_alpha   90.00
_cell.angle_beta   90.00
_cell.angle_gamma   90.00
#
_symmetry.space_group_name_H-M   'P 1'
#
loop_
_entity.id
_entity.type
_entity.pdbx_description
1 polymer ?
#
loop_
_entity_poly.entity_id
_entity_poly.type
_entity_poly.pdbx_seq_one_letter_code
_entity_poly.pdbx_strand_id
1 'polypeptide(L)' 'MRSPTGEVIFGGETMRFWDLRAPWLEPLRGPNGLDLSRLKKDIQPWQERRSAEYMTHAPLGSLNFRGWRSYRDQCC' A
#
# COMPACT_ATOMS: atom_id res chain seq x y z
N MET A 1 6.25 -2.42 -11.81
CA MET A 1 5.97 -3.63 -12.61
C MET A 1 4.77 -3.35 -13.51
N ARG A 2 4.37 -4.27 -14.41
CA ARG A 2 3.14 -4.13 -15.19
C ARG A 2 2.13 -5.22 -14.82
N SER A 3 0.84 -4.87 -14.81
CA SER A 3 -0.25 -5.84 -14.72
C SER A 3 -0.33 -6.68 -16.00
N PRO A 4 -1.11 -7.79 -16.02
CA PRO A 4 -1.38 -8.55 -17.24
C PRO A 4 -2.00 -7.71 -18.37
N THR A 5 -2.67 -6.61 -18.02
CA THR A 5 -3.31 -5.66 -18.96
C THR A 5 -2.42 -4.49 -19.34
N GLY A 6 -1.20 -4.41 -18.80
CA GLY A 6 -0.21 -3.37 -19.14
C GLY A 6 -0.22 -2.12 -18.25
N GLU A 7 -1.08 -2.06 -17.22
CA GLU A 7 -1.10 -0.96 -16.24
C GLU A 7 0.16 -0.98 -15.36
N VAL A 8 0.64 0.20 -14.97
CA VAL A 8 1.73 0.32 -14.00
C VAL A 8 1.21 0.05 -12.59
N ILE A 9 1.80 -0.94 -11.93
CA ILE A 9 1.36 -1.44 -10.62
C ILE A 9 2.53 -1.56 -9.63
N PHE A 10 2.18 -1.59 -8.33
CA PHE A 10 3.13 -1.92 -7.27
C PHE A 10 3.68 -3.35 -7.45
N GLY A 11 4.92 -3.55 -6.98
CA GLY A 11 5.63 -4.81 -7.13
C GLY A 11 5.56 -5.71 -5.89
N GLY A 12 6.30 -6.81 -5.93
CA GLY A 12 6.32 -7.82 -4.86
C GLY A 12 4.98 -8.57 -4.74
N GLU A 13 4.70 -9.14 -3.58
CA GLU A 13 3.45 -9.90 -3.35
C GLU A 13 2.18 -9.06 -3.52
N THR A 14 2.30 -7.74 -3.30
CA THR A 14 1.18 -6.79 -3.48
C THR A 14 0.71 -6.64 -4.93
N MET A 15 1.41 -7.26 -5.89
CA MET A 15 0.94 -7.35 -7.28
C MET A 15 -0.43 -8.02 -7.39
N ARG A 16 -0.86 -8.83 -6.40
CA ARG A 16 -2.18 -9.50 -6.37
C ARG A 16 -3.33 -8.54 -6.06
N PHE A 17 -3.03 -7.39 -5.45
CA PHE A 17 -4.01 -6.37 -5.01
C PHE A 17 -3.94 -5.11 -5.88
N TRP A 18 -3.53 -5.24 -7.14
CA TRP A 18 -3.33 -4.12 -8.06
C TRP A 18 -4.63 -3.38 -8.45
N ASP A 19 -5.76 -4.06 -8.27
CA ASP A 19 -7.12 -3.60 -8.43
C ASP A 19 -7.60 -2.72 -7.25
N LEU A 20 -6.83 -2.62 -6.16
CA LEU A 20 -7.14 -1.75 -5.02
C LEU A 20 -7.31 -0.29 -5.46
N ARG A 21 -8.44 0.28 -5.03
CA ARG A 21 -8.81 1.69 -5.20
C ARG A 21 -9.00 2.31 -3.82
N ALA A 22 -8.24 3.36 -3.53
CA ALA A 22 -8.28 4.03 -2.23
C ALA A 22 -8.11 5.54 -2.39
N PRO A 23 -8.78 6.38 -1.59
CA PRO A 23 -8.76 7.83 -1.74
C PRO A 23 -7.35 8.43 -1.58
N TRP A 24 -6.47 7.75 -0.84
CA TRP A 24 -5.07 8.15 -0.68
C TRP A 24 -4.15 7.70 -1.82
N LEU A 25 -4.62 6.82 -2.73
CA LEU A 25 -3.84 6.28 -3.85
C LEU A 25 -4.35 6.80 -5.21
N GLU A 26 -5.65 7.00 -5.35
CA GLU A 26 -6.32 7.48 -6.57
C GLU A 26 -5.68 8.75 -7.17
N PRO A 27 -5.27 9.78 -6.39
CA PRO A 27 -4.60 10.96 -6.96
C PRO A 27 -3.30 10.65 -7.72
N LEU A 28 -2.64 9.53 -7.38
CA LEU A 28 -1.39 9.09 -8.00
C LEU A 28 -1.63 8.18 -9.21
N ARG A 29 -2.88 7.79 -9.49
CA ARG A 29 -3.23 7.02 -10.70
C ARG A 29 -3.54 7.95 -11.87
N GLY A 30 -3.02 7.59 -13.03
CA GLY A 30 -3.32 8.16 -14.33
C GLY A 30 -4.02 7.14 -15.23
N PRO A 31 -4.12 7.43 -16.54
CA PRO A 31 -4.82 6.58 -17.51
C PRO A 31 -4.24 5.16 -17.62
N ASN A 32 -2.93 5.00 -17.39
CA ASN A 32 -2.20 3.73 -17.55
C ASN A 32 -1.83 3.09 -16.19
N GLY A 33 -2.59 3.35 -15.12
CA GLY A 33 -2.25 2.91 -13.76
C GLY A 33 -1.47 3.96 -12.99
N LEU A 34 -0.48 3.56 -12.17
CA LEU A 34 0.31 4.51 -11.38
C LEU A 34 1.19 5.41 -12.27
N ASP A 35 1.07 6.73 -12.09
CA ASP A 35 1.82 7.72 -12.87
C ASP A 35 3.18 8.02 -12.22
N LEU A 36 4.27 7.73 -12.95
CA LEU A 36 5.64 7.93 -12.49
C LEU A 36 5.97 9.41 -12.24
N SER A 37 5.34 10.34 -12.95
CA SER A 37 5.57 11.77 -12.75
C SER A 37 4.98 12.25 -11.43
N ARG A 38 3.74 11.81 -11.14
CA ARG A 38 3.03 12.11 -9.90
C ARG A 38 3.68 11.47 -8.68
N LEU A 39 4.13 10.22 -8.80
CA LEU A 39 4.85 9.55 -7.71
C LEU A 39 6.15 10.28 -7.31
N LYS A 40 6.80 11.00 -8.23
CA LYS A 40 8.04 11.72 -7.93
C LYS A 40 7.80 13.11 -7.32
N LYS A 41 6.65 13.73 -7.61
CA LYS A 41 6.44 15.17 -7.31
C LYS A 41 5.24 15.46 -6.43
N ASP A 42 4.21 14.61 -6.48
CA ASP A 42 2.88 14.95 -5.98
C ASP A 42 2.48 14.17 -4.72
N ILE A 43 3.39 13.36 -4.16
CA ILE A 43 3.13 12.64 -2.89
C ILE A 43 2.97 13.67 -1.76
N GLN A 44 1.79 13.71 -1.16
CA GLN A 44 1.48 14.62 -0.06
C GLN A 44 1.77 14.00 1.32
N PRO A 45 2.18 14.79 2.33
CA PRO A 45 2.48 14.27 3.68
C PRO A 45 1.31 13.57 4.37
N TRP A 46 0.07 13.90 4.01
CA TRP A 46 -1.11 13.21 4.56
C TRP A 46 -1.32 11.83 3.91
N GLN A 47 -0.96 11.65 2.63
CA GLN A 47 -1.02 10.34 1.96
C GLN A 47 0.01 9.40 2.58
N GLU A 48 1.22 9.90 2.84
CA GLU A 48 2.27 9.15 3.53
C GLU A 48 1.79 8.69 4.92
N ARG A 49 1.29 9.61 5.75
CA ARG A 49 0.74 9.27 7.08
C ARG A 49 -0.39 8.24 7.01
N ARG A 50 -1.31 8.36 6.06
CA ARG A 50 -2.40 7.39 5.87
C ARG A 50 -1.87 6.02 5.44
N SER A 51 -0.90 5.98 4.52
CA SER A 51 -0.29 4.72 4.11
C SER A 51 0.44 4.04 5.27
N ALA A 52 1.19 4.80 6.06
CA ALA A 52 1.87 4.29 7.25
C ALA A 52 0.87 3.74 8.28
N GLU A 53 -0.22 4.47 8.56
CA GLU A 53 -1.29 4.03 9.45
C GLU A 53 -1.88 2.70 8.98
N TYR A 54 -2.27 2.56 7.71
CA TYR A 54 -2.84 1.31 7.20
C TYR A 54 -1.84 0.14 7.19
N MET A 55 -0.55 0.41 6.97
CA MET A 55 0.47 -0.63 7.04
C MET A 55 0.68 -1.12 8.48
N THR A 56 0.69 -0.22 9.47
CA THR A 56 0.86 -0.60 10.88
C THR A 56 -0.40 -1.19 11.52
N HIS A 57 -1.56 -0.92 10.91
CA HIS A 57 -2.87 -1.43 11.33
C HIS A 57 -3.45 -2.44 10.34
N ALA A 58 -2.58 -3.20 9.65
CA ALA A 58 -3.01 -4.30 8.81
C ALA A 58 -3.94 -5.25 9.59
N PRO A 59 -5.01 -5.78 8.97
CA PRO A 59 -6.02 -6.61 9.63
C PRO A 59 -5.50 -8.02 9.90
N LEU A 60 -4.44 -8.11 10.68
CA LEU A 60 -3.76 -9.33 11.05
C LEU A 60 -3.67 -9.40 12.58
N GLY A 61 -4.23 -10.45 13.16
CA GLY A 61 -4.31 -10.61 14.61
C GLY A 61 -4.34 -12.08 15.04
N SER A 62 -3.87 -12.32 16.26
CA SER A 62 -4.01 -13.58 16.98
C SER A 62 -5.44 -13.74 17.51
N LEU A 63 -5.87 -14.98 17.76
CA LEU A 63 -7.13 -15.33 18.42
C LEU A 63 -7.43 -14.51 19.69
N ASN A 64 -6.40 -14.11 20.44
CA ASN A 64 -6.54 -13.33 21.68
C ASN A 64 -6.58 -11.82 21.43
N PHE A 65 -7.06 -11.38 20.26
CA PHE A 65 -7.13 -9.97 19.84
C PHE A 65 -5.80 -9.20 19.90
N ARG A 66 -4.67 -9.92 19.97
CA ARG A 66 -3.35 -9.30 19.86
C ARG A 66 -3.04 -9.09 18.39
N GLY A 67 -2.91 -7.82 17.98
CA GLY A 67 -2.41 -7.47 16.65
C GLY A 67 -1.00 -8.01 16.42
N TRP A 68 -0.54 -7.95 15.16
CA TRP A 68 0.76 -8.47 14.71
C TRP A 68 1.98 -7.99 15.52
N ARG A 69 1.83 -6.92 16.32
CA ARG A 69 2.88 -6.40 17.22
C ARG A 69 3.51 -7.51 18.08
N SER A 70 2.77 -8.56 18.43
CA SER A 70 3.28 -9.70 19.21
C SER A 70 4.39 -10.52 18.53
N TYR A 71 4.57 -10.45 17.20
CA TYR A 71 5.65 -11.19 16.52
C TYR A 71 6.97 -10.42 16.49
N ARG A 72 6.93 -9.09 16.61
CA ARG A 72 8.15 -8.26 16.58
C ARG A 72 8.87 -8.26 17.93
N ASP A 73 8.14 -8.46 19.02
CA ASP A 73 8.70 -8.57 20.38
C ASP A 73 9.34 -9.95 20.67
N GLN A 74 9.33 -10.90 19.73
CA GLN A 74 10.04 -12.19 19.87
C GLN A 74 11.47 -12.17 19.29
N CYS A 75 11.93 -11.03 18.77
CA CYS A 75 13.25 -10.89 18.15
C CYS A 75 14.25 -10.06 18.97
N CYS A 76 14.01 -9.82 20.26
CA CYS A 76 14.98 -9.25 21.19
C CYS A 76 15.27 -10.21 22.33
#